data_AF-A0A3C0FU82-F1
#
_entry.id   AF-A0A3C0FU82-F1
#
_cell.length_a   1.000
_cell.length_b   1.000
_cell.length_c   1.000
_cell.angle_alpha   90.00
_cell.angle_beta   90.00
_cell.angle_gamma   90.00
#
_symmetry.space_group_name_H-M   'P 1'
#
loop_
_entity.id
_entity.type
_entity.pdbx_description
1 polymer ?
#
loop_
_entity_poly.entity_id
_entity_poly.type
_entity_poly.pdbx_seq_one_letter_code
_entity_poly.pdbx_strand_id
1 'polypeptide(L)'
;VGETMRGSSAFADREGSILTIRFELFGQQFVALNFPSDFKFTEAVSFVVDCKDQAEVDYYWDCLSDGGEPRDCGWVKDRFGVFWQITPTRLIELMSDPNPAIAARAATAMMTMQKIDIAALERAVADG
;
A
#
# COMPACT_ATOMS: atom_id res chain seq x y z
N VAL A 1 16.50 9.05 -1.29
CA VAL A 1 16.95 8.36 -2.53
C VAL A 1 18.46 8.24 -2.47
N GLY A 2 19.00 7.04 -2.69
CA GLY A 2 20.41 6.70 -2.56
C GLY A 2 21.10 6.51 -3.92
N GLU A 3 22.04 5.58 -3.96
CA GLU A 3 22.89 5.30 -5.14
C GLU A 3 22.07 4.91 -6.38
N THR A 4 22.53 5.38 -7.55
CA THR A 4 21.96 5.07 -8.86
C THR A 4 22.98 4.35 -9.73
N MET A 5 22.59 3.25 -10.38
CA MET A 5 23.41 2.57 -11.38
C MET A 5 22.87 2.88 -12.78
N ARG A 6 23.77 3.18 -13.72
CA ARG A 6 23.42 3.40 -15.14
C ARG A 6 23.70 2.16 -15.98
N GLY A 7 22.90 1.96 -17.03
CA GLY A 7 23.10 0.87 -17.99
C GLY A 7 24.41 1.01 -18.77
N SER A 8 25.12 -0.10 -18.96
CA SER A 8 26.31 -0.17 -19.82
C SER A 8 25.93 -0.45 -21.28
N SER A 9 26.92 -0.46 -22.17
CA SER A 9 26.75 -0.85 -23.57
C SER A 9 26.25 -2.29 -23.78
N ALA A 10 26.28 -3.14 -22.74
CA ALA A 10 25.61 -4.44 -22.76
C ALA A 10 24.08 -4.32 -22.91
N PHE A 11 23.52 -3.16 -22.57
CA PHE A 11 22.11 -2.79 -22.76
C PHE A 11 22.06 -1.60 -23.74
N ALA A 12 22.40 -1.83 -25.01
CA ALA A 12 22.61 -0.76 -26.00
C ALA A 12 21.39 0.18 -26.18
N ASP A 13 20.17 -0.30 -25.93
CA ASP A 13 18.93 0.50 -25.94
C ASP A 13 18.80 1.44 -24.73
N ARG A 14 19.67 1.30 -23.73
CA ARG A 14 19.61 1.94 -22.42
C ARG A 14 20.97 2.42 -21.90
N GLU A 15 21.99 2.46 -22.74
CA GLU A 15 23.32 2.93 -22.35
C GLU A 15 23.24 4.35 -21.77
N GLY A 16 23.82 4.54 -20.58
CA GLY A 16 23.77 5.81 -19.86
C GLY A 16 22.42 6.15 -19.20
N SER A 17 21.34 5.41 -19.45
CA SER A 17 20.06 5.56 -18.73
C SER A 17 20.14 4.97 -17.32
N ILE A 18 19.22 5.38 -16.42
CA ILE A 18 19.16 4.81 -15.06
C ILE A 18 18.65 3.37 -15.14
N LEU A 19 19.50 2.43 -14.75
CA LEU A 19 19.17 1.01 -14.67
C LEU A 19 18.55 0.67 -13.32
N THR A 20 19.20 1.06 -12.21
CA THR A 20 18.64 0.89 -10.88
C THR A 20 18.75 2.14 -10.02
N ILE A 21 17.83 2.26 -9.07
CA ILE A 21 17.90 3.23 -7.97
C ILE A 21 17.77 2.50 -6.64
N ARG A 22 18.55 2.90 -5.64
CA ARG A 22 18.34 2.49 -4.24
C ARG A 22 17.54 3.56 -3.52
N PHE A 23 16.57 3.16 -2.70
CA PHE A 23 15.83 4.08 -1.85
C PHE A 23 15.38 3.37 -0.57
N GLU A 24 14.87 4.14 0.37
CA GLU A 24 14.37 3.63 1.64
C GLU A 24 12.92 4.06 1.80
N LEU A 25 12.08 3.13 2.27
CA LEU A 25 10.73 3.42 2.74
C LEU A 25 10.59 2.80 4.13
N PHE A 26 10.16 3.57 5.12
CA PHE A 26 9.94 3.10 6.49
C PHE A 26 11.13 2.29 7.07
N GLY A 27 12.37 2.73 6.80
CA GLY A 27 13.59 2.03 7.25
C GLY A 27 13.99 0.80 6.43
N GLN A 28 13.15 0.34 5.48
CA GLN A 28 13.45 -0.77 4.59
C GLN A 28 14.10 -0.26 3.30
N GLN A 29 15.24 -0.85 2.96
CA GLN A 29 15.97 -0.56 1.73
C GLN A 29 15.36 -1.33 0.54
N PHE A 30 15.16 -0.61 -0.56
CA PHE A 30 14.64 -1.12 -1.83
C PHE A 30 15.58 -0.79 -2.98
N VAL A 31 15.53 -1.62 -4.01
CA VAL A 31 16.13 -1.33 -5.32
C VAL A 31 15.03 -1.43 -6.37
N ALA A 32 14.78 -0.33 -7.08
CA ALA A 32 13.94 -0.37 -8.28
C ALA A 32 14.83 -0.56 -9.51
N LEU A 33 14.38 -1.42 -10.42
CA LEU A 33 15.09 -1.80 -11.64
C LEU A 33 14.23 -1.46 -12.86
N ASN A 34 14.76 -0.62 -13.74
CA ASN A 34 14.20 -0.39 -15.05
C ASN A 34 14.66 -1.51 -15.98
N PHE A 35 13.81 -2.53 -16.19
CA PHE A 35 14.07 -3.62 -17.13
C PHE A 35 12.92 -3.77 -18.13
N PRO A 36 13.19 -3.85 -19.46
CA PRO A 36 12.14 -4.08 -20.45
C PRO A 36 11.63 -5.52 -20.29
N SER A 37 10.45 -5.66 -19.71
CA SER A 37 9.78 -6.95 -19.60
C SER A 37 8.28 -6.79 -19.58
N ASP A 38 7.59 -7.87 -19.90
CA ASP A 38 6.14 -7.99 -19.73
C ASP A 38 5.75 -8.34 -18.30
N PHE A 39 6.71 -8.49 -17.38
CA PHE A 39 6.43 -8.79 -15.97
C PHE A 39 5.60 -7.68 -15.35
N LYS A 40 4.49 -8.06 -14.70
CA LYS A 40 3.62 -7.15 -13.95
C LYS A 40 3.67 -7.54 -12.49
N PHE A 41 3.61 -6.54 -11.62
CA PHE A 41 3.28 -6.77 -10.23
C PHE A 41 1.89 -7.39 -10.13
N THR A 42 1.72 -8.24 -9.14
CA THR A 42 0.44 -8.85 -8.79
C THR A 42 0.19 -8.61 -7.31
N GLU A 43 -1.06 -8.78 -6.89
CA GLU A 43 -1.52 -8.64 -5.50
C GLU A 43 -0.77 -9.58 -4.53
N ALA A 44 -0.09 -10.61 -5.06
CA ALA A 44 0.71 -11.56 -4.29
C ALA A 44 1.85 -10.90 -3.50
N VAL A 45 2.33 -9.72 -3.94
CA VAL A 45 3.27 -8.90 -3.18
C VAL A 45 2.66 -7.51 -3.00
N SER A 46 2.46 -7.11 -1.75
CA SER A 46 2.00 -5.79 -1.39
C SER A 46 2.75 -5.25 -0.17
N PHE A 47 2.75 -3.93 -0.02
CA PHE A 47 3.34 -3.25 1.13
C PHE A 47 2.24 -2.70 2.02
N VAL A 48 2.30 -3.05 3.31
CA VAL A 48 1.38 -2.52 4.32
C VAL A 48 1.95 -1.22 4.88
N VAL A 49 1.12 -0.18 4.95
CA VAL A 49 1.42 1.07 5.62
C VAL A 49 0.55 1.17 6.86
N ASP A 50 1.16 0.99 8.02
CA ASP A 50 0.49 1.16 9.30
C ASP A 50 0.21 2.64 9.55
N CYS A 51 -1.07 3.01 9.60
CA CYS A 51 -1.51 4.40 9.83
C CYS A 51 -1.98 4.57 11.28
N LYS A 52 -1.48 5.60 11.95
CA LYS A 52 -1.84 5.86 13.36
C LYS A 52 -3.21 6.51 13.54
N ASP A 53 -3.65 7.26 12.52
CA ASP A 53 -4.88 8.05 12.55
C ASP A 53 -5.45 8.23 11.13
N GLN A 54 -6.62 8.85 11.04
CA GLN A 54 -7.30 9.07 9.77
C GLN A 54 -6.52 10.03 8.84
N ALA A 55 -5.74 10.96 9.39
CA ALA A 55 -4.97 11.90 8.58
C ALA A 55 -3.84 11.18 7.82
N GLU A 56 -3.19 10.20 8.44
CA GLU A 56 -2.23 9.34 7.73
C GLU A 56 -2.90 8.46 6.69
N VAL A 57 -4.07 7.86 7.02
CA VAL A 57 -4.85 7.08 6.04
C VAL A 57 -5.15 7.94 4.82
N ASP A 58 -5.67 9.15 5.02
CA ASP A 58 -6.02 10.06 3.95
C ASP A 58 -4.79 10.48 3.14
N TYR A 59 -3.69 10.84 3.81
CA TYR A 59 -2.46 11.24 3.15
C TYR A 59 -1.90 10.16 2.22
N TYR A 60 -1.71 8.94 2.73
CA TYR A 60 -1.13 7.87 1.92
C TYR A 60 -2.10 7.38 0.84
N TRP A 61 -3.39 7.29 1.16
CA TRP A 61 -4.42 6.93 0.19
C TRP A 61 -4.44 7.90 -0.99
N ASP A 62 -4.54 9.20 -0.73
CA ASP A 62 -4.64 10.22 -1.77
C ASP A 62 -3.35 10.25 -2.61
N CYS A 63 -2.18 10.12 -1.97
CA CYS A 63 -0.89 10.12 -2.67
C CYS A 63 -0.69 8.88 -3.57
N LEU A 64 -1.11 7.69 -3.12
CA LEU A 64 -0.91 6.45 -3.87
C LEU A 64 -2.01 6.21 -4.90
N SER A 65 -3.19 6.77 -4.69
CA SER A 65 -4.28 6.73 -5.66
C SER A 65 -4.14 7.77 -6.77
N ASP A 66 -3.30 8.80 -6.61
CA ASP A 66 -3.00 9.76 -7.68
C ASP A 66 -2.30 9.08 -8.87
N GLY A 67 -3.04 8.95 -9.98
CA GLY A 67 -2.63 8.18 -11.14
C GLY A 67 -2.60 6.66 -10.93
N GLY A 68 -3.06 6.19 -9.77
CA GLY A 68 -3.22 4.77 -9.43
C GLY A 68 -4.65 4.28 -9.58
N GLU A 69 -4.91 3.09 -9.04
CA GLU A 69 -6.20 2.42 -9.02
C GLU A 69 -6.56 2.06 -7.56
N PRO A 70 -7.47 2.81 -6.93
CA PRO A 70 -8.09 2.42 -5.66
C PRO A 70 -8.74 1.03 -5.73
N ARG A 71 -8.68 0.28 -4.61
CA ARG A 71 -9.23 -1.07 -4.44
C ARG A 71 -9.88 -1.20 -3.07
N ASP A 72 -10.64 -2.28 -2.89
CA ASP A 72 -11.42 -2.51 -1.68
C ASP A 72 -10.54 -2.74 -0.45
N CYS A 73 -11.11 -2.54 0.74
CA CYS A 73 -10.49 -2.85 2.02
C CYS A 73 -9.15 -2.15 2.28
N GLY A 74 -8.98 -0.91 1.82
CA GLY A 74 -7.75 -0.14 2.02
C GLY A 74 -6.65 -0.42 0.99
N TRP A 75 -6.92 -1.20 -0.05
CA TRP A 75 -5.93 -1.52 -1.07
C TRP A 75 -5.80 -0.42 -2.12
N VAL A 76 -4.59 -0.19 -2.61
CA VAL A 76 -4.32 0.70 -3.75
C VAL A 76 -3.25 0.06 -4.63
N LYS A 77 -3.47 0.06 -5.94
CA LYS A 77 -2.42 -0.18 -6.92
C LYS A 77 -1.90 1.18 -7.38
N ASP A 78 -0.65 1.51 -7.12
CA ASP A 78 -0.11 2.84 -7.48
C ASP A 78 0.07 3.01 -8.99
N ARG A 79 0.45 4.23 -9.41
CA ARG A 79 0.71 4.56 -10.83
C ARG A 79 1.80 3.73 -11.51
N PHE A 80 2.64 3.04 -10.75
CA PHE A 80 3.68 2.14 -11.24
C PHE A 80 3.23 0.66 -11.23
N GLY A 81 2.05 0.39 -10.71
CA GLY A 81 1.44 -0.93 -10.63
C GLY A 81 1.76 -1.70 -9.35
N VAL A 82 2.44 -1.09 -8.37
CA VAL A 82 2.77 -1.74 -7.09
C VAL A 82 1.55 -1.70 -6.17
N PHE A 83 1.33 -2.79 -5.42
CA PHE A 83 0.19 -2.91 -4.51
C PHE A 83 0.54 -2.46 -3.09
N TRP A 84 -0.36 -1.68 -2.50
CA TRP A 84 -0.26 -1.09 -1.17
C TRP A 84 -1.52 -1.39 -0.37
N GLN A 85 -1.38 -1.56 0.95
CA GLN A 85 -2.48 -1.69 1.90
C GLN A 85 -2.36 -0.55 2.92
N ILE A 86 -3.30 0.39 2.89
CA ILE A 86 -3.33 1.55 3.77
C ILE A 86 -4.18 1.18 4.99
N THR A 87 -3.50 0.69 6.01
CA THR A 87 -4.12 -0.06 7.10
C THR A 87 -3.97 0.72 8.40
N PRO A 88 -5.04 1.32 8.94
CA PRO A 88 -4.96 1.94 10.24
C PRO A 88 -4.78 0.89 11.33
N THR A 89 -3.90 1.15 12.31
CA THR A 89 -3.65 0.23 13.44
C THR A 89 -4.96 -0.14 14.14
N ARG A 90 -5.90 0.81 14.23
CA ARG A 90 -7.22 0.62 14.83
C ARG A 90 -8.05 -0.47 14.14
N LEU A 91 -7.94 -0.63 12.82
CA LEU A 91 -8.64 -1.70 12.10
C LEU A 91 -8.13 -3.08 12.54
N ILE A 92 -6.81 -3.23 12.68
CA ILE A 92 -6.19 -4.49 13.12
C ILE A 92 -6.58 -4.84 14.55
N GLU A 93 -6.59 -3.86 15.45
CA GLU A 93 -7.07 -4.03 16.82
C GLU A 93 -8.50 -4.54 16.87
N LEU A 94 -9.41 -3.90 16.12
CA LEU A 94 -10.83 -4.26 16.11
C LEU A 94 -11.06 -5.63 15.48
N MET A 95 -10.38 -5.97 14.39
CA MET A 95 -10.49 -7.28 13.74
C MET A 95 -9.87 -8.42 14.55
N SER A 96 -8.92 -8.11 15.45
CA SER A 96 -8.24 -9.07 16.32
C SER A 96 -8.80 -9.06 17.75
N ASP A 97 -9.94 -8.39 17.98
CA ASP A 97 -10.54 -8.29 19.30
C ASP A 97 -10.88 -9.68 19.86
N PRO A 98 -10.59 -9.97 21.14
CA PRO A 98 -10.94 -11.24 21.78
C PRO A 98 -12.44 -11.58 21.74
N ASN A 99 -13.30 -10.56 21.62
CA ASN A 99 -14.72 -10.74 21.39
C ASN A 99 -14.99 -10.99 19.90
N PRO A 100 -15.39 -12.20 19.50
CA PRO A 100 -15.62 -12.54 18.09
C PRO A 100 -16.75 -11.72 17.45
N ALA A 101 -17.69 -11.18 18.24
CA ALA A 101 -18.73 -10.31 17.72
C ALA A 101 -18.18 -8.94 17.29
N ILE A 102 -17.23 -8.38 18.05
CA ILE A 102 -16.56 -7.12 17.69
C ILE A 102 -15.72 -7.33 16.44
N ALA A 103 -14.90 -8.39 16.41
CA ALA A 103 -14.08 -8.76 15.25
C ALA A 103 -14.92 -8.96 13.98
N ALA A 104 -16.05 -9.67 14.07
CA ALA A 104 -16.94 -9.90 12.94
C ALA A 104 -17.59 -8.61 12.43
N ARG A 105 -18.01 -7.70 13.32
CA ARG A 105 -18.59 -6.41 12.93
C ARG A 105 -17.56 -5.51 12.26
N ALA A 106 -16.34 -5.45 12.80
CA ALA A 106 -15.24 -4.71 12.21
C ALA A 106 -14.91 -5.22 10.80
N ALA A 107 -14.78 -6.55 10.64
CA ALA A 107 -14.53 -7.17 9.34
C ALA A 107 -15.67 -6.91 8.35
N THR A 108 -16.92 -7.01 8.79
CA THR A 108 -18.10 -6.74 7.94
C THR A 108 -18.12 -5.29 7.48
N ALA A 109 -17.83 -4.33 8.36
CA ALA A 109 -17.76 -2.92 8.01
C ALA A 109 -16.62 -2.64 7.02
N MET A 110 -15.42 -3.17 7.27
CA MET A 110 -14.26 -3.05 6.36
C MET A 110 -14.58 -3.54 4.94
N MET A 111 -15.29 -4.67 4.80
CA MET A 111 -15.67 -5.23 3.48
C MET A 111 -16.57 -4.30 2.64
N THR A 112 -17.17 -3.28 3.24
CA THR A 112 -17.97 -2.27 2.52
C THR A 112 -17.17 -1.03 2.12
N MET A 113 -15.91 -0.95 2.54
CA MET A 113 -15.06 0.22 2.39
C MET A 113 -14.05 0.03 1.26
N GLN A 114 -13.82 1.10 0.51
CA GLN A 114 -12.66 1.20 -0.37
C GLN A 114 -11.49 1.83 0.39
N LYS A 115 -11.62 3.10 0.78
CA LYS A 115 -10.76 3.74 1.78
C LYS A 115 -11.28 3.44 3.19
N ILE A 116 -10.39 3.11 4.12
CA ILE A 116 -10.77 2.85 5.50
C ILE A 116 -11.17 4.16 6.22
N ASP A 117 -12.34 4.14 6.86
CA ASP A 117 -12.81 5.18 7.78
C ASP A 117 -12.80 4.62 9.21
N ILE A 118 -11.87 5.10 10.02
CA ILE A 118 -11.68 4.64 11.40
C ILE A 118 -12.95 4.89 12.24
N ALA A 119 -13.57 6.05 12.10
CA ALA A 119 -14.76 6.40 12.89
C ALA A 119 -15.96 5.55 12.48
N ALA A 120 -16.10 5.20 11.21
CA ALA A 120 -17.14 4.29 10.73
C ALA A 120 -16.94 2.86 11.27
N LEU A 121 -15.70 2.37 11.32
CA LEU A 121 -15.39 1.09 11.96
C LEU A 121 -15.78 1.09 13.45
N GLU A 122 -15.42 2.15 14.17
CA GLU A 122 -15.73 2.29 15.60
C GLU A 122 -17.23 2.35 15.87
N ARG A 123 -18.01 3.06 15.03
CA ARG A 123 -19.47 3.05 15.11
C ARG A 123 -20.03 1.65 14.87
N ALA A 124 -19.56 0.97 13.82
CA ALA A 124 -20.05 -0.36 13.47
C ALA A 124 -19.82 -1.40 14.59
N VAL A 125 -18.75 -1.27 15.37
CA VAL A 125 -18.52 -2.17 16.52
C VAL A 125 -19.30 -1.79 17.77
N ALA A 126 -19.66 -0.51 17.95
CA ALA A 126 -20.39 -0.01 19.12
C ALA A 126 -21.91 -0.28 19.06
N ASP A 127 -22.48 -0.34 17.86
CA ASP A 127 -23.93 -0.47 17.65
C ASP A 127 -24.49 -1.90 17.83
N GLY A 128 -23.71 -2.85 18.37
CA GLY A 128 -24.16 -4.23 18.59
C GLY A 128 -23.47 -4.95 19.74
#